data_AF-K1U2Z6-F1
#
_entry.id   AF-K1U2Z6-F1
#
_cell.length_a   1.000
_cell.length_b   1.000
_cell.length_c   1.000
_cell.angle_alpha   90.00
_cell.angle_beta   90.00
_cell.angle_gamma   90.00
#
_symmetry.space_group_name_H-M   'P 1'
#
loop_
_entity.id
_entity.type
_entity.pdbx_description
1 polymer ?
#
loop_
_entity_poly.entity_id
_entity_poly.type
_entity_poly.pdbx_seq_one_letter_code
_entity_poly.pdbx_strand_id
1 'polypeptide(L)'
;NSLLIAPGLPGGMMGSLMADLETNLESINKYKAKRNLPFMTQDELLIKLFNEVAYVWPRVGYPPLVTPFSQYVKNLAMMNVMAMEKGKERWGMIADDIWDMILGKAGRLPGKLAPEIIEKAEREGRKFFEGNPQDNYPDSLDKYRKLMKENKWDVGQDDEELFEYAMHPA
;
A
#
# COMPACT_ATOMS: atom_id res chain seq x y z
N ASN A 1 -23.40 4.97 13.88
CA ASN A 1 -22.32 5.46 13.00
C ASN A 1 -22.44 4.79 11.65
N SER A 2 -22.50 5.57 10.57
CA SER A 2 -22.55 5.03 9.20
C SER A 2 -21.32 4.14 8.94
N LEU A 3 -21.52 3.01 8.25
CA LEU A 3 -20.46 2.08 7.83
C LEU A 3 -19.34 2.79 7.03
N LEU A 4 -19.65 3.93 6.42
CA LEU A 4 -18.72 4.74 5.63
C LEU A 4 -17.82 5.65 6.47
N ILE A 5 -18.20 5.94 7.72
CA ILE A 5 -17.45 6.87 8.60
C ILE A 5 -16.38 6.12 9.40
N ALA A 6 -16.67 4.90 9.83
CA ALA A 6 -15.78 4.11 10.69
C ALA A 6 -14.39 3.81 10.07
N PRO A 7 -14.24 3.57 8.75
CA PRO A 7 -12.95 3.30 8.12
C PRO A 7 -12.06 4.53 7.94
N GLY A 8 -12.63 5.75 8.00
CA GLY A 8 -11.89 7.00 7.79
C GLY A 8 -11.35 7.21 6.36
N LEU A 9 -11.74 6.37 5.38
CA LEU A 9 -11.18 6.42 4.02
C LEU A 9 -11.70 7.63 3.22
N PRO A 10 -10.85 8.35 2.47
CA PRO A 10 -11.27 9.44 1.58
C PRO A 10 -12.22 8.98 0.46
N GLY A 11 -13.06 9.90 -0.04
CA GLY A 11 -14.05 9.60 -1.07
C GLY A 11 -13.47 8.99 -2.36
N GLY A 12 -12.37 9.51 -2.89
CA GLY A 12 -11.72 8.96 -4.09
C GLY A 12 -11.22 7.52 -3.89
N MET A 13 -10.77 7.20 -2.67
CA MET A 13 -10.31 5.87 -2.32
C MET A 13 -11.47 4.88 -2.24
N MET A 14 -12.63 5.29 -1.75
CA MET A 14 -13.84 4.46 -1.76
C MET A 14 -14.25 4.05 -3.18
N GLY A 15 -14.11 4.96 -4.16
CA GLY A 15 -14.33 4.62 -5.57
C GLY A 15 -13.39 3.52 -6.06
N SER A 16 -12.09 3.67 -5.81
CA SER A 16 -11.09 2.63 -6.17
C SER A 16 -11.34 1.30 -5.46
N LEU A 17 -11.78 1.36 -4.19
CA LEU A 17 -12.07 0.18 -3.39
C LEU A 17 -13.21 -0.62 -4.00
N MET A 18 -14.29 0.06 -4.40
CA MET A 18 -15.44 -0.57 -5.02
C MET A 18 -15.08 -1.23 -6.36
N ALA A 19 -14.20 -0.61 -7.15
CA ALA A 19 -13.70 -1.22 -8.39
C ALA A 19 -12.90 -2.50 -8.10
N ASP A 20 -12.10 -2.52 -7.04
CA ASP A 20 -11.32 -3.70 -6.65
C ASP A 20 -12.20 -4.84 -6.11
N LEU A 21 -13.40 -4.56 -5.59
CA LEU A 21 -14.25 -5.57 -4.94
C LEU A 21 -14.70 -6.67 -5.90
N GLU A 22 -15.12 -6.32 -7.12
CA GLU A 22 -15.69 -7.29 -8.06
C GLU A 22 -14.68 -8.39 -8.40
N THR A 23 -13.46 -7.99 -8.77
CA THR A 23 -12.39 -8.93 -9.12
C THR A 23 -11.95 -9.77 -7.92
N ASN A 24 -11.90 -9.18 -6.72
CA ASN A 24 -11.55 -9.89 -5.50
C ASN A 24 -12.64 -10.88 -5.06
N LEU A 25 -13.91 -10.49 -5.17
CA LEU A 25 -15.06 -11.33 -4.88
C LEU A 25 -15.11 -12.56 -5.78
N GLU A 26 -14.87 -12.38 -7.08
CA GLU A 26 -14.74 -13.50 -8.01
C GLU A 26 -13.62 -14.46 -7.58
N SER A 27 -12.46 -13.94 -7.22
CA SER A 27 -11.32 -14.74 -6.78
C SER A 27 -11.64 -15.55 -5.51
N ILE A 28 -12.33 -14.94 -4.55
CA ILE A 28 -12.81 -15.59 -3.32
C ILE A 28 -13.81 -16.69 -3.66
N ASN A 29 -14.83 -16.38 -4.46
CA ASN A 29 -15.90 -17.34 -4.77
C ASN A 29 -15.40 -18.50 -5.64
N LYS A 30 -14.44 -18.26 -6.56
CA LYS A 30 -13.71 -19.34 -7.26
C LYS A 30 -12.96 -20.26 -6.30
N TYR A 31 -12.34 -19.71 -5.24
CA TYR A 31 -11.68 -20.50 -4.20
C TYR A 31 -12.68 -21.31 -3.35
N LYS A 32 -13.80 -20.69 -2.96
CA LYS A 32 -14.86 -21.31 -2.15
C LYS A 32 -15.59 -22.42 -2.90
N ALA A 33 -15.90 -22.21 -4.18
CA ALA A 33 -16.51 -23.22 -5.04
C ALA A 33 -15.69 -24.52 -5.10
N LYS A 34 -14.36 -24.41 -5.26
CA LYS A 34 -13.45 -25.57 -5.27
C LYS A 34 -13.43 -26.36 -3.95
N ARG A 35 -13.98 -25.81 -2.87
CA ARG A 35 -13.97 -26.36 -1.51
C ARG A 35 -15.37 -26.59 -0.95
N ASN A 36 -16.42 -26.46 -1.76
CA ASN A 36 -17.82 -26.56 -1.34
C ASN A 36 -18.16 -25.62 -0.16
N LEU A 37 -17.58 -24.43 -0.15
CA LEU A 37 -17.86 -23.39 0.85
C LEU A 37 -18.94 -22.42 0.33
N PRO A 38 -19.76 -21.83 1.22
CA PRO A 38 -20.80 -20.88 0.82
C PRO A 38 -20.19 -19.64 0.17
N PHE A 39 -20.82 -19.14 -0.89
CA PHE A 39 -20.33 -17.96 -1.60
C PHE A 39 -20.50 -16.72 -0.73
N MET A 40 -19.58 -15.79 -0.93
CA MET A 40 -19.62 -14.47 -0.31
C MET A 40 -20.33 -13.50 -1.25
N THR A 41 -21.07 -12.56 -0.66
CA THR A 41 -21.67 -11.41 -1.35
C THR A 41 -20.73 -10.21 -1.32
N GLN A 42 -20.97 -9.23 -2.20
CA GLN A 42 -20.19 -8.00 -2.23
C GLN A 42 -20.30 -7.21 -0.92
N ASP A 43 -21.49 -7.16 -0.31
CA ASP A 43 -21.71 -6.45 0.96
C ASP A 43 -20.94 -7.09 2.12
N GLU A 44 -20.90 -8.42 2.18
CA GLU A 44 -20.11 -9.14 3.18
C GLU A 44 -18.61 -8.86 3.02
N LEU A 45 -18.11 -8.83 1.78
CA LEU A 45 -16.71 -8.49 1.50
C LEU A 45 -16.40 -7.05 1.89
N LEU A 46 -17.30 -6.11 1.56
CA LEU A 46 -17.17 -4.70 1.89
C LEU A 46 -17.08 -4.50 3.42
N ILE A 47 -17.98 -5.12 4.19
CA ILE A 47 -17.98 -5.04 5.65
C ILE A 47 -16.67 -5.61 6.23
N LYS A 48 -16.22 -6.77 5.73
CA LYS A 48 -14.93 -7.36 6.14
C LYS A 48 -13.77 -6.41 5.89
N LEU A 49 -13.77 -5.74 4.74
CA LEU A 49 -12.72 -4.82 4.36
C LEU A 49 -12.70 -3.56 5.22
N PHE A 50 -13.87 -2.98 5.51
CA PHE A 50 -13.98 -1.85 6.43
C PHE A 50 -13.51 -2.19 7.84
N ASN A 51 -13.88 -3.36 8.34
CA ASN A 51 -13.40 -3.85 9.64
C ASN A 51 -11.89 -4.05 9.63
N GLU A 52 -11.33 -4.60 8.55
CA GLU A 52 -9.90 -4.81 8.44
C GLU A 52 -9.13 -3.49 8.28
N VAL A 53 -9.66 -2.49 7.57
CA VAL A 53 -9.07 -1.14 7.51
C VAL A 53 -9.03 -0.52 8.92
N ALA A 54 -10.14 -0.56 9.65
CA ALA A 54 -10.21 -0.05 11.02
C ALA A 54 -9.28 -0.81 11.98
N TYR A 55 -9.02 -2.09 11.71
CA TYR A 55 -8.07 -2.91 12.46
C TYR A 55 -6.62 -2.57 12.12
N VAL A 56 -6.29 -2.43 10.84
CA VAL A 56 -4.93 -2.23 10.32
C VAL A 56 -4.42 -0.83 10.63
N TRP A 57 -5.22 0.20 10.37
CA TRP A 57 -4.82 1.60 10.48
C TRP A 57 -4.11 1.98 11.80
N PRO A 58 -4.66 1.67 13.00
CA PRO A 58 -3.97 1.94 14.25
C PRO A 58 -2.68 1.13 14.43
N ARG A 59 -2.62 -0.09 13.88
CA ARG A 59 -1.51 -1.02 14.10
C ARG A 59 -0.28 -0.70 13.28
N VAL A 60 -0.48 -0.06 12.13
CA VAL A 60 0.59 0.48 11.30
C VAL A 60 0.93 1.92 11.66
N GLY A 61 0.55 2.38 12.87
CA GLY A 61 1.01 3.67 13.40
C GLY A 61 0.20 4.88 12.95
N TYR A 62 -1.09 4.72 12.63
CA TYR A 62 -1.99 5.81 12.23
C TYR A 62 -1.45 6.71 11.10
N PRO A 63 -0.94 6.16 9.97
CA PRO A 63 -0.55 7.00 8.86
C PRO A 63 -1.71 7.91 8.42
N PRO A 64 -1.46 9.17 8.02
CA PRO A 64 -2.49 10.04 7.49
C PRO A 64 -3.20 9.35 6.32
N LEU A 65 -4.54 9.26 6.36
CA LEU A 65 -5.32 8.64 5.28
C LEU A 65 -5.46 9.61 4.09
N VAL A 66 -4.32 9.96 3.49
CA VAL A 66 -4.17 10.69 2.23
C VAL A 66 -3.18 9.95 1.34
N THR A 67 -3.19 10.20 0.04
CA THR A 67 -2.26 9.57 -0.90
C THR A 67 -0.81 9.91 -0.53
N PRO A 68 0.13 8.94 -0.54
CA PRO A 68 -0.05 7.53 -0.92
C PRO A 68 -0.51 6.60 0.22
N PHE A 69 -0.41 7.02 1.48
CA PHE A 69 -0.56 6.16 2.65
C PHE A 69 -1.96 5.58 2.83
N SER A 70 -3.00 6.30 2.42
CA SER A 70 -4.36 5.76 2.40
C SER A 70 -4.42 4.47 1.57
N GLN A 71 -3.86 4.49 0.37
CA GLN A 71 -3.80 3.33 -0.53
C GLN A 71 -3.01 2.17 0.08
N TYR A 72 -1.95 2.44 0.85
CA TYR A 72 -1.21 1.41 1.58
C TYR A 72 -2.07 0.72 2.64
N VAL A 73 -2.81 1.47 3.45
CA VAL A 73 -3.74 0.91 4.43
C VAL A 73 -4.84 0.08 3.74
N LYS A 74 -5.37 0.57 2.60
CA LYS A 74 -6.32 -0.17 1.74
C LYS A 74 -5.78 -1.53 1.34
N ASN A 75 -4.59 -1.51 0.74
CA ASN A 75 -3.99 -2.65 0.08
C ASN A 75 -3.62 -3.69 1.12
N LEU A 76 -3.07 -3.26 2.24
CA LEU A 76 -2.77 -4.13 3.36
C LEU A 76 -4.04 -4.80 3.92
N ALA A 77 -5.11 -4.04 4.12
CA ALA A 77 -6.38 -4.58 4.57
C ALA A 77 -6.97 -5.57 3.56
N MET A 78 -6.94 -5.25 2.26
CA MET A 78 -7.40 -6.13 1.20
C MET A 78 -6.58 -7.43 1.16
N MET A 79 -5.24 -7.33 1.19
CA MET A 79 -4.34 -8.49 1.23
C MET A 79 -4.65 -9.38 2.44
N ASN A 80 -4.86 -8.79 3.61
CA ASN A 80 -5.25 -9.53 4.81
C ASN A 80 -6.60 -10.26 4.64
N VAL A 81 -7.65 -9.57 4.18
CA VAL A 81 -8.96 -10.20 3.96
C VAL A 81 -8.84 -11.35 2.95
N MET A 82 -8.16 -11.13 1.83
CA MET A 82 -7.96 -12.15 0.80
C MET A 82 -7.16 -13.36 1.30
N ALA A 83 -6.15 -13.13 2.15
CA ALA A 83 -5.38 -14.19 2.79
C ALA A 83 -6.26 -15.00 3.75
N MET A 84 -6.99 -14.32 4.64
CA MET A 84 -7.84 -14.96 5.64
C MET A 84 -9.00 -15.74 5.00
N GLU A 85 -9.63 -15.23 3.95
CA GLU A 85 -10.66 -15.96 3.19
C GLU A 85 -10.13 -17.22 2.50
N LYS A 86 -8.81 -17.28 2.28
CA LYS A 86 -8.10 -18.44 1.73
C LYS A 86 -7.41 -19.28 2.81
N GLY A 87 -7.76 -19.08 4.09
CA GLY A 87 -7.21 -19.84 5.22
C GLY A 87 -5.74 -19.56 5.52
N LYS A 88 -5.21 -18.42 5.07
CA LYS A 88 -3.86 -17.96 5.36
C LYS A 88 -3.85 -16.96 6.51
N GLU A 89 -2.68 -16.75 7.08
CA GLU A 89 -2.49 -15.82 8.19
C GLU A 89 -2.70 -14.36 7.76
N ARG A 90 -3.25 -13.56 8.68
CA ARG A 90 -3.19 -12.10 8.60
C ARG A 90 -1.72 -11.67 8.60
N TRP A 91 -1.39 -10.58 7.91
CA TRP A 91 -0.02 -10.09 7.75
C TRP A 91 0.90 -11.05 6.98
N GLY A 92 0.36 -12.09 6.34
CA GLY A 92 1.19 -13.05 5.59
C GLY A 92 2.04 -12.36 4.52
N MET A 93 1.46 -11.36 3.84
CA MET A 93 2.14 -10.53 2.84
C MET A 93 1.93 -9.06 3.18
N ILE A 94 3.02 -8.30 3.19
CA ILE A 94 3.03 -6.84 3.27
C ILE A 94 3.93 -6.37 2.12
N ALA A 95 3.42 -5.51 1.25
CA ALA A 95 4.17 -5.01 0.10
C ALA A 95 5.31 -4.08 0.53
N ASP A 96 6.35 -3.96 -0.30
CA ASP A 96 7.58 -3.27 0.09
C ASP A 96 7.39 -1.76 0.30
N ASP A 97 6.52 -1.12 -0.48
CA ASP A 97 6.09 0.28 -0.30
C ASP A 97 5.42 0.51 1.08
N ILE A 98 4.59 -0.44 1.49
CA ILE A 98 3.95 -0.44 2.82
C ILE A 98 4.99 -0.67 3.91
N TRP A 99 5.95 -1.56 3.68
CA TRP A 99 7.07 -1.75 4.60
C TRP A 99 7.95 -0.52 4.71
N ASP A 100 8.24 0.18 3.61
CA ASP A 100 9.05 1.40 3.62
C ASP A 100 8.37 2.50 4.44
N MET A 101 7.04 2.60 4.39
CA MET A 101 6.27 3.43 5.31
C MET A 101 6.43 2.96 6.77
N ILE A 102 6.19 1.68 7.06
CA ILE A 102 6.25 1.11 8.43
C ILE A 102 7.64 1.29 9.06
N LEU A 103 8.70 1.12 8.27
CA LEU A 103 10.08 1.19 8.72
C LEU A 103 10.61 2.62 8.83
N GLY A 104 9.81 3.63 8.48
CA GLY A 104 10.18 5.04 8.61
C GLY A 104 10.91 5.63 7.41
N LYS A 105 11.11 4.88 6.32
CA LYS A 105 11.81 5.37 5.12
C LYS A 105 11.05 6.47 4.38
N ALA A 106 9.73 6.50 4.52
CA ALA A 106 8.85 7.57 4.01
C ALA A 106 8.55 8.66 5.07
N GLY A 107 9.28 8.67 6.19
CA GLY A 107 9.07 9.57 7.31
C GLY A 107 8.46 8.88 8.53
N ARG A 108 8.38 9.63 9.63
CA ARG A 108 7.94 9.10 10.92
C ARG A 108 6.41 9.01 11.01
N LEU A 109 5.92 7.82 11.33
CA LEU A 109 4.50 7.59 11.64
C LEU A 109 4.09 8.30 12.95
N PRO A 110 2.87 8.86 13.03
CA PRO A 110 2.42 9.59 14.20
C PRO A 110 2.10 8.68 15.40
N GLY A 111 1.66 7.46 15.14
CA GLY A 111 1.32 6.45 16.14
C GLY A 111 2.42 5.41 16.34
N LYS A 112 2.30 4.66 17.44
CA LYS A 112 3.14 3.48 17.67
C LYS A 112 2.68 2.32 16.80
N LEU A 113 3.63 1.53 16.33
CA LEU A 113 3.33 0.25 15.71
C LEU A 113 2.83 -0.74 16.75
N ALA A 114 1.92 -1.62 16.34
CA ALA A 114 1.50 -2.72 17.18
C ALA A 114 2.63 -3.76 17.33
N PRO A 115 2.74 -4.46 18.48
CA PRO A 115 3.81 -5.42 18.73
C PRO A 115 3.96 -6.47 17.61
N GLU A 116 2.84 -6.96 17.07
CA GLU A 116 2.86 -7.97 16.01
C GLU A 116 3.55 -7.50 14.71
N ILE A 117 3.55 -6.19 14.43
CA ILE A 117 4.21 -5.61 13.26
C ILE A 117 5.72 -5.52 13.50
N ILE A 118 6.12 -5.13 14.71
CA ILE A 118 7.53 -5.04 15.12
C ILE A 118 8.16 -6.44 15.10
N GLU A 119 7.51 -7.42 15.72
CA GLU A 119 7.97 -8.82 15.74
C GLU A 119 8.10 -9.41 14.33
N LYS A 120 7.19 -9.07 13.41
CA LYS A 120 7.29 -9.49 12.02
C LYS A 120 8.47 -8.84 11.32
N ALA A 121 8.67 -7.52 11.51
CA ALA A 121 9.80 -6.80 10.93
C ALA A 121 11.14 -7.43 11.36
N GLU A 122 11.29 -7.72 12.65
CA GLU A 122 12.48 -8.37 13.22
C GLU A 122 12.72 -9.75 12.61
N ARG A 123 11.66 -10.58 12.52
CA ARG A 123 11.72 -11.93 11.94
C ARG A 123 12.11 -11.92 10.47
N GLU A 124 11.70 -10.90 9.73
CA GLU A 124 12.07 -10.69 8.32
C GLU A 124 13.41 -9.97 8.14
N GLY A 125 14.11 -9.64 9.24
CA GLY A 125 15.40 -8.94 9.18
C GLY A 125 15.29 -7.50 8.68
N ARG A 126 14.10 -6.90 8.75
CA ARG A 126 13.84 -5.52 8.34
C ARG A 126 14.34 -4.55 9.42
N LYS A 127 14.93 -3.43 8.99
CA LYS A 127 15.52 -2.43 9.89
C LYS A 127 14.74 -1.14 9.85
N PHE A 128 14.44 -0.61 11.04
CA PHE A 128 13.85 0.72 11.19
C PHE A 128 14.85 1.80 10.82
N PHE A 129 14.35 2.86 10.20
CA PHE A 129 15.07 4.03 9.75
C PHE A 129 14.55 5.26 10.48
N GLU A 130 15.46 6.00 11.12
CA GLU A 130 15.17 7.23 11.86
C GLU A 130 15.82 8.47 11.23
N GLY A 131 16.46 8.32 10.07
CA GLY A 131 17.15 9.40 9.36
C GLY A 131 16.20 10.30 8.58
N ASN A 132 16.76 11.19 7.74
CA ASN A 132 15.97 12.00 6.83
C ASN A 132 15.57 11.16 5.60
N PRO A 133 14.27 10.99 5.29
CA PRO A 133 13.82 10.27 4.09
C PRO A 133 14.48 10.73 2.79
N GLN A 134 14.81 12.02 2.68
CA GLN A 134 15.49 12.59 1.51
C GLN A 134 16.87 11.97 1.25
N ASP A 135 17.54 11.48 2.30
CA ASP A 135 18.87 10.87 2.19
C ASP A 135 18.82 9.56 1.39
N ASN A 136 17.65 8.93 1.26
CA ASN A 136 17.45 7.75 0.42
C ASN A 136 17.40 8.07 -1.09
N TYR A 137 17.28 9.35 -1.46
CA TYR A 137 17.09 9.81 -2.83
C TYR A 137 18.15 10.87 -3.20
N PRO A 138 19.42 10.46 -3.42
CA PRO A 138 20.47 11.37 -3.84
C PRO A 138 20.22 11.90 -5.26
N ASP A 139 20.82 13.05 -5.57
CA ASP A 139 20.78 13.64 -6.90
C ASP A 139 21.23 12.63 -7.96
N SER A 140 20.36 12.43 -8.95
CA SER A 140 20.52 11.45 -10.02
C SER A 140 20.42 12.10 -11.41
N LEU A 141 20.43 13.43 -11.52
CA LEU A 141 20.22 14.11 -12.81
C LEU A 141 21.33 13.79 -13.82
N ASP A 142 22.59 13.69 -13.39
CA ASP A 142 23.70 13.33 -14.28
C ASP A 142 23.52 11.94 -14.92
N LYS A 143 22.98 10.99 -14.15
CA LYS A 143 22.65 9.65 -14.64
C LYS A 143 21.59 9.73 -15.75
N TYR A 144 20.50 10.47 -15.51
CA TYR A 144 19.42 10.60 -16.49
C TYR A 144 19.85 11.39 -17.73
N ARG A 145 20.66 12.44 -17.58
CA ARG A 145 21.22 13.21 -18.70
C ARG A 145 22.07 12.32 -19.61
N LYS A 146 22.84 11.39 -19.05
CA LYS A 146 23.59 10.40 -19.81
C LYS A 146 22.67 9.45 -20.59
N LEU A 147 21.62 8.92 -19.94
CA LEU A 147 20.64 8.02 -20.58
C LEU A 147 19.88 8.71 -21.74
N MET A 148 19.46 9.97 -21.56
CA MET A 148 18.82 10.74 -22.64
C MET A 148 19.76 10.92 -23.83
N LYS A 149 21.04 11.21 -23.58
CA LYS A 149 22.05 11.31 -24.64
C LYS A 149 22.25 9.99 -25.39
N GLU A 150 22.25 8.86 -24.68
CA GLU A 150 22.32 7.51 -25.28
C GLU A 150 21.08 7.23 -26.16
N ASN A 151 19.90 7.65 -25.72
CA ASN A 151 18.64 7.55 -26.47
C ASN A 151 18.45 8.62 -27.54
N LYS A 152 19.39 9.57 -27.68
CA LYS A 152 19.33 10.72 -28.59
C LYS A 152 18.10 11.62 -28.33
N TRP A 153 17.71 11.76 -27.07
CA TRP A 153 16.68 12.69 -26.63
C TRP A 153 17.31 14.03 -26.25
N ASP A 154 16.59 15.11 -26.55
CA ASP A 154 16.93 16.45 -26.08
C ASP A 154 16.51 16.58 -24.61
N VAL A 155 17.26 17.36 -23.82
CA VAL A 155 16.93 17.67 -22.42
C VAL A 155 15.76 18.64 -22.31
N GLY A 156 15.34 19.24 -23.44
CA GLY A 156 14.23 20.17 -23.49
C GLY A 156 14.63 21.59 -23.07
N GLN A 157 13.67 22.51 -23.16
CA GLN A 157 13.90 23.87 -22.66
C GLN A 157 14.06 23.82 -21.14
N ASP A 158 15.07 24.51 -20.62
CA ASP A 158 15.34 24.63 -19.18
C ASP A 158 15.42 23.26 -18.45
N ASP A 159 15.90 22.21 -19.15
CA ASP A 159 16.00 20.82 -18.68
C ASP A 159 14.64 20.15 -18.35
N GLU A 160 13.51 20.63 -18.86
CA GLU A 160 12.16 20.09 -18.57
C GLU A 160 12.04 18.59 -18.85
N GLU A 161 12.50 18.12 -20.00
CA GLU A 161 12.44 16.69 -20.37
C GLU A 161 13.38 15.84 -19.51
N LEU A 162 14.48 16.43 -19.03
CA LEU A 162 15.37 15.77 -18.07
C LEU A 162 14.70 15.59 -16.72
N PHE A 163 13.99 16.60 -16.21
CA PHE A 163 13.23 16.48 -14.97
C PHE A 163 12.09 15.48 -15.11
N GLU A 164 11.35 15.53 -16.21
CA GLU A 164 10.26 14.59 -16.47
C GLU A 164 10.76 13.15 -16.53
N TYR A 165 11.86 12.90 -17.25
CA TYR A 165 12.46 11.56 -17.30
C TYR A 165 13.02 11.11 -15.94
N ALA A 166 13.57 12.03 -15.14
CA ALA A 166 14.07 11.72 -13.80
C ALA A 166 12.95 11.38 -12.81
N MET A 167 11.78 12.02 -12.92
CA MET A 167 10.59 11.76 -12.09
C MET A 167 9.82 10.52 -12.54
N HIS A 168 9.75 10.29 -13.85
CA HIS A 168 9.00 9.21 -14.49
C HIS A 168 9.88 8.39 -15.44
N PRO A 169 10.91 7.69 -14.92
CA PRO A 169 11.78 6.85 -15.75
C PRO A 169 11.01 5.60 -16.20
N ALA A 170 10.42 5.64 -17.39
CA ALA A 170 9.77 4.51 -18.05
C ALA A 170 10.71 3.84 -19.07
#